data_AF-A0A943DBQ3-F1
#
_entry.id   AF-A0A943DBQ3-F1
#
_cell.length_a   1.000
_cell.length_b   1.000
_cell.length_c   1.000
_cell.angle_alpha   90.00
_cell.angle_beta   90.00
_cell.angle_gamma   90.00
#
_symmetry.space_group_name_H-M   'P 1'
#
loop_
_entity.id
_entity.type
_entity.pdbx_description
1 polymer ?
#
loop_
_entity_poly.entity_id
_entity_poly.type
_entity_poly.pdbx_seq_one_letter_code
_entity_poly.pdbx_strand_id
1 'polypeptide(L)' 'APFKKVTEKIMTEFSDLNLCPINNRQGIVIDGERSKVICKD' A
#
# COMPACT_ATOMS: atom_id res chain seq x y z
N ALA A 1 -0.96 -5.94 13.37
CA ALA A 1 -0.26 -4.65 13.32
C ALA A 1 -1.15 -3.57 13.93
N PRO A 2 -0.58 -2.58 14.66
CA PRO A 2 -1.35 -1.57 15.39
C PRO A 2 -2.37 -0.80 14.52
N PHE A 3 -2.07 -0.61 13.24
CA PHE A 3 -2.88 0.21 12.33
C PHE A 3 -3.82 -0.59 11.40
N LYS A 4 -3.90 -1.92 11.54
CA LYS A 4 -4.65 -2.78 10.61
C LYS A 4 -6.11 -2.32 10.41
N LYS A 5 -6.83 -2.03 11.51
CA LYS A 5 -8.23 -1.60 11.46
C LYS A 5 -8.42 -0.24 10.78
N VAL A 6 -7.46 0.68 10.93
CA VAL A 6 -7.53 2.00 10.30
C VAL A 6 -7.24 1.86 8.80
N THR A 7 -6.24 1.05 8.42
CA THR A 7 -5.96 0.73 7.02
C THR A 7 -7.17 0.12 6.32
N GLU A 8 -7.85 -0.85 6.94
CA GLU A 8 -9.06 -1.47 6.37
C GLU A 8 -10.20 -0.48 6.13
N LYS A 9 -10.43 0.45 7.07
CA LYS A 9 -11.44 1.51 6.90
C LYS A 9 -11.11 2.42 5.71
N ILE A 10 -9.86 2.87 5.60
CA ILE A 10 -9.41 3.74 4.49
C ILE A 10 -9.60 3.01 3.14
N MET A 11 -9.22 1.74 3.05
CA MET A 11 -9.41 0.95 1.81
C MET A 11 -10.89 0.80 1.42
N THR A 12 -11.79 0.78 2.40
CA THR A 12 -13.24 0.64 2.18
C THR A 12 -13.86 1.97 1.77
N GLU A 13 -13.50 3.05 2.47
CA GLU A 13 -14.03 4.40 2.26
C GLU A 13 -13.63 4.98 0.91
N PHE A 14 -12.41 4.68 0.45
CA PHE A 14 -11.85 5.15 -0.83
C PHE A 14 -11.69 4.01 -1.85
N SER A 15 -12.69 3.13 -1.93
CA SER A 15 -12.67 1.95 -2.81
C SER A 15 -12.69 2.28 -4.30
N ASP A 16 -13.01 3.52 -4.65
CA ASP A 16 -12.92 4.09 -6.00
C ASP A 16 -11.48 4.44 -6.42
N LEU A 17 -10.56 4.54 -5.46
CA LEU A 17 -9.15 4.79 -5.72
C LEU A 17 -8.36 3.48 -5.82
N ASN A 18 -7.37 3.44 -6.72
CA ASN A 18 -6.39 2.36 -6.81
C ASN A 18 -5.33 2.48 -5.69
N LEU A 19 -5.74 2.24 -4.44
CA LEU A 19 -4.85 2.27 -3.29
C LEU A 19 -3.98 1.00 -3.23
N CYS A 20 -2.69 1.18 -2.97
CA CYS A 20 -1.73 0.09 -2.77
C CYS A 20 -1.08 0.23 -1.38
N PRO A 21 -1.70 -0.30 -0.32
CA PRO A 21 -1.19 -0.16 1.04
C PRO A 21 0.14 -0.93 1.20
N ILE A 22 1.10 -0.31 1.88
CA ILE A 22 2.40 -0.90 2.23
C ILE A 22 2.62 -0.89 3.74
N ASN A 23 3.50 -1.76 4.22
CA ASN A 23 3.96 -1.78 5.61
C ASN A 23 5.38 -1.19 5.73
N ASN A 24 5.86 -1.03 6.97
CA ASN A 24 7.14 -0.37 7.28
C ASN A 24 8.40 -1.06 6.72
N ARG A 25 8.29 -2.28 6.20
CA ARG A 25 9.39 -3.03 5.56
C ARG A 25 9.30 -3.04 4.04
N GLN A 26 8.26 -2.44 3.49
CA GLN A 26 8.02 -2.40 2.06
C GLN A 26 8.42 -1.06 1.47
N GLY A 27 8.86 -1.10 0.22
CA GLY A 27 9.08 0.07 -0.62
C GLY A 27 8.37 -0.10 -1.96
N ILE A 28 8.22 0.99 -2.70
CA ILE A 28 7.65 0.98 -4.05
C ILE A 28 8.72 1.47 -5.02
N VAL A 29 9.01 0.68 -6.04
CA VAL A 29 9.87 1.09 -7.17
C VAL A 29 8.97 1.47 -8.33
N ILE A 30 9.22 2.62 -8.94
CA ILE A 30 8.51 3.14 -10.12
C ILE A 30 9.48 3.17 -11.30
N ASP A 31 9.09 2.55 -12.41
CA ASP A 31 9.82 2.53 -13.69
C ASP A 31 8.87 2.91 -14.81
N GLY A 32 8.88 4.19 -15.19
CA GLY A 32 7.91 4.77 -16.11
C GLY A 32 6.47 4.59 -15.59
N GLU A 33 5.64 3.89 -16.36
CA GLU A 33 4.25 3.59 -16.02
C GLU A 33 4.09 2.34 -15.13
N ARG A 34 5.17 1.63 -14.82
CA ARG A 34 5.13 0.40 -14.02
C ARG A 34 5.51 0.68 -12.58
N SER A 35 4.85 -0.02 -11.66
CA SER A 35 5.20 -0.02 -10.24
C SER A 35 5.36 -1.44 -9.72
N LYS A 36 6.26 -1.62 -8.75
CA LYS A 36 6.45 -2.89 -8.04
C LYS A 36 6.67 -2.63 -6.56
N VAL A 37 5.92 -3.35 -5.73
CA VAL A 37 6.16 -3.39 -4.28
C VAL A 37 7.34 -4.34 -4.02
N ILE A 38 8.34 -3.84 -3.32
CA ILE A 38 9.50 -4.62 -2.86
C ILE A 38 9.44 -4.72 -1.34
N CYS A 39 9.92 -5.84 -0.80
CA CYS A 39 10.13 -6.00 0.64
C CYS A 39 11.63 -5.95 0.90
N LYS A 40 12.06 -5.17 1.88
CA LYS A 40 13.41 -5.28 2.42
C LYS A 40 13.35 -6.37 3.50
N ASP A 41 13.99 -7.50 3.22
CA ASP A 41 14.22 -8.55 4.22
C ASP A 41 15.07 -8.02 5.39
#